data_AF-A0A132TE13-F1
#
_entry.id   AF-A0A132TE13-F1
#
_cell.length_a   1.000
_cell.length_b   1.000
_cell.length_c   1.000
_cell.angle_alpha   90.00
_cell.angle_beta   90.00
_cell.angle_gamma   90.00
#
_symmetry.space_group_name_H-M   'P 1'
#
loop_
_entity.id
_entity.type
_entity.pdbx_description
1 polymer ?
#
loop_
_entity_poly.entity_id
_entity_poly.type
_entity_poly.pdbx_seq_one_letter_code
_entity_poly.pdbx_strand_id
1 'polypeptide(L)'
;NNLSLIIKWIKENDIYIHLSTHCAGYIISEQIIDFINGSQNIGEKLSKKKILWELICRDTKGFADILMKFNYPSIAKENSSLFWGTLENWIGFDSYTKHIFDKSNLQDLTRLISIEHMKKLQSDLNNARNRKRVFKSTYNPSGVIQNDLAGFYQMPLIRFLYSNHTFDNEDVISKIMKKYPLTFNGKVINNYTFIDSKLCEEIRISDWIVGILVRTFKFLRKTNENEMYSFIRRLNTLQRNNIKLLGDLIQDSFIKNSNYITIKDEFGLKGKLEWITDFREYEIRAYLK
;
A
#
# COMPACT_ATOMS: atom_id res chain seq x y z
N ASN A 1 12.01 -18.42 -16.66
CA ASN A 1 12.05 -18.06 -18.09
C ASN A 1 10.89 -17.21 -18.58
N ASN A 2 9.66 -17.37 -18.07
CA ASN A 2 8.51 -16.65 -18.66
C ASN A 2 8.47 -15.14 -18.35
N LEU A 3 8.91 -14.70 -17.16
CA LEU A 3 8.85 -13.28 -16.77
C LEU A 3 9.68 -12.36 -17.69
N SER A 4 10.91 -12.77 -18.00
CA SER A 4 11.83 -12.01 -18.86
C SER A 4 11.26 -11.81 -20.26
N LEU A 5 10.59 -12.85 -20.79
CA LEU A 5 10.00 -12.82 -22.12
C LEU A 5 8.84 -11.83 -22.19
N ILE A 6 7.94 -11.87 -21.20
CA ILE A 6 6.77 -10.96 -21.16
C ILE A 6 7.23 -9.50 -21.05
N ILE A 7 8.16 -9.19 -20.13
CA ILE A 7 8.64 -7.82 -19.95
C ILE A 7 9.35 -7.30 -21.20
N LYS A 8 10.17 -8.15 -21.86
CA LYS A 8 10.82 -7.77 -23.12
C LYS A 8 9.79 -7.51 -24.22
N TRP A 9 8.81 -8.39 -24.37
CA TRP A 9 7.74 -8.21 -25.35
C TRP A 9 6.98 -6.89 -25.12
N ILE A 10 6.64 -6.56 -23.87
CA ILE A 10 6.00 -5.28 -23.51
C ILE A 10 6.87 -4.10 -23.96
N LYS A 11 8.17 -4.14 -23.68
CA LYS A 11 9.11 -3.09 -24.07
C LYS A 11 9.29 -2.98 -25.58
N GLU A 12 9.39 -4.11 -26.28
CA GLU A 12 9.54 -4.19 -27.74
C GLU A 12 8.30 -3.67 -28.49
N ASN A 13 7.14 -3.64 -27.84
CA ASN A 13 5.88 -3.13 -28.39
C ASN A 13 5.51 -1.74 -27.86
N ASP A 14 6.45 -1.02 -27.22
CA ASP A 14 6.21 0.33 -26.67
C ASP A 14 4.99 0.40 -25.71
N ILE A 15 4.76 -0.67 -24.95
CA ILE A 15 3.69 -0.74 -23.97
C ILE A 15 4.21 -0.24 -22.62
N TYR A 16 3.47 0.68 -22.00
CA TYR A 16 3.81 1.30 -20.72
C TYR A 16 2.85 0.88 -19.61
N ILE A 17 3.36 0.79 -18.39
CA ILE A 17 2.58 0.46 -17.20
C ILE A 17 1.90 1.74 -16.71
N HIS A 18 0.56 1.72 -16.66
CA HIS A 18 -0.22 2.65 -15.86
C HIS A 18 -0.66 1.97 -14.56
N LEU A 19 -0.09 2.41 -13.44
CA LEU A 19 -0.32 1.87 -12.11
C LEU A 19 -0.92 2.93 -11.18
N SER A 20 -1.95 2.53 -10.44
CA SER A 20 -2.37 3.24 -9.23
C SER A 20 -2.44 2.28 -8.04
N THR A 21 -1.95 2.71 -6.87
CA THR A 21 -2.00 1.89 -5.65
C THR A 21 -3.13 2.31 -4.70
N HIS A 22 -3.75 1.31 -4.11
CA HIS A 22 -4.74 1.46 -3.05
C HIS A 22 -4.54 0.37 -2.00
N CYS A 23 -4.51 0.74 -0.72
CA CYS A 23 -4.35 -0.22 0.38
C CYS A 23 -5.32 0.06 1.52
N ALA A 24 -6.22 -0.90 1.75
CA ALA A 24 -7.16 -0.87 2.86
C ALA A 24 -6.45 -0.81 4.22
N GLY A 25 -5.34 -1.54 4.41
CA GLY A 25 -4.61 -1.52 5.68
C GLY A 25 -4.03 -0.14 6.04
N TYR A 26 -3.63 0.64 5.04
CA TYR A 26 -3.19 2.03 5.25
C TYR A 26 -4.36 2.96 5.63
N ILE A 27 -5.54 2.73 5.06
CA ILE A 27 -6.75 3.48 5.40
C ILE A 27 -7.19 3.15 6.83
N ILE A 28 -7.17 1.88 7.21
CA ILE A 28 -7.52 1.45 8.56
C ILE A 28 -6.52 2.03 9.57
N SER A 29 -5.22 2.07 9.25
CA SER A 29 -4.23 2.68 10.15
C SER A 29 -4.49 4.17 10.33
N GLU A 30 -4.88 4.89 9.27
CA GLU A 30 -5.34 6.28 9.36
C GLU A 30 -6.56 6.41 10.27
N GLN A 31 -7.61 5.64 10.00
CA GLN A 31 -8.85 5.65 10.77
C GLN A 31 -8.60 5.40 12.27
N ILE A 32 -7.78 4.41 12.61
CA ILE A 32 -7.42 4.09 14.01
C ILE A 32 -6.67 5.25 14.64
N ILE A 33 -5.62 5.77 14.00
CA ILE A 33 -4.82 6.86 14.55
C ILE A 33 -5.65 8.12 14.72
N ASP A 34 -6.44 8.50 13.71
CA ASP A 34 -7.32 9.67 13.75
C ASP A 34 -8.29 9.61 14.93
N PHE A 35 -8.76 8.40 15.26
CA PHE A 35 -9.70 8.19 16.34
C PHE A 35 -9.06 8.20 17.74
N ILE A 36 -7.85 7.66 17.89
CA ILE A 36 -7.19 7.58 19.21
C ILE A 36 -6.30 8.79 19.52
N ASN A 37 -5.78 9.46 18.49
CA ASN A 37 -4.78 10.50 18.63
C ASN A 37 -5.26 11.64 19.54
N GLY A 38 -4.51 11.89 20.62
CA GLY A 38 -4.73 13.03 21.51
C GLY A 38 -3.95 14.29 21.14
N SER A 39 -3.04 14.21 20.16
CA SER A 39 -2.09 15.29 19.83
C SER A 39 -2.57 16.16 18.68
N GLN A 40 -2.43 17.48 18.80
CA GLN A 40 -2.62 18.42 17.68
C GLN A 40 -1.40 18.48 16.74
N ASN A 41 -0.29 17.80 17.11
CA ASN A 41 0.92 17.77 16.30
C ASN A 41 0.77 16.82 15.11
N ILE A 42 0.76 17.38 13.91
CA ILE A 42 0.63 16.64 12.64
C ILE A 42 1.81 15.67 12.43
N GLY A 43 3.03 16.07 12.76
CA GLY A 43 4.22 15.21 12.59
C GLY A 43 4.18 13.99 13.50
N GLU A 44 3.71 14.16 14.74
CA GLU A 44 3.51 13.06 15.68
C GLU A 44 2.43 12.09 15.18
N LYS A 45 1.30 12.62 14.70
CA LYS A 45 0.21 11.83 14.11
C LYS A 45 0.71 10.99 12.94
N LEU A 46 1.44 11.60 12.00
CA LEU A 46 2.04 10.92 10.86
C LEU A 46 3.03 9.83 11.30
N SER A 47 3.86 10.09 12.31
CA SER A 47 4.81 9.12 12.83
C SER A 47 4.14 7.91 13.48
N LYS A 48 3.08 8.13 14.27
CA LYS A 48 2.29 7.02 14.86
C LYS A 48 1.60 6.19 13.79
N LYS A 49 1.04 6.85 12.76
CA LYS A 49 0.43 6.17 11.60
C LYS A 49 1.47 5.34 10.83
N LYS A 50 2.69 5.87 10.65
CA LYS A 50 3.81 5.12 10.06
C LYS A 50 4.15 3.86 10.85
N ILE A 51 4.34 3.99 12.17
CA ILE A 51 4.67 2.86 13.05
C ILE A 51 3.58 1.78 12.97
N LEU A 52 2.30 2.17 13.11
CA LEU A 52 1.19 1.23 13.04
C LEU A 52 1.14 0.53 11.67
N TRP A 53 1.35 1.28 10.59
CA TRP A 53 1.37 0.72 9.24
C TRP A 53 2.51 -0.29 9.02
N GLU A 54 3.71 -0.01 9.52
CA GLU A 54 4.84 -0.94 9.45
C GLU A 54 4.56 -2.25 10.20
N LEU A 55 3.89 -2.17 11.36
CA LEU A 55 3.46 -3.34 12.12
C LEU A 55 2.42 -4.18 11.35
N ILE A 56 1.42 -3.51 10.74
CA ILE A 56 0.41 -4.17 9.88
C ILE A 56 1.06 -4.87 8.68
N CYS A 57 2.10 -4.27 8.11
CA CYS A 57 2.85 -4.90 7.02
C CYS A 57 3.59 -6.16 7.47
N ARG A 58 4.10 -6.21 8.71
CA ARG A 58 4.82 -7.39 9.26
C ARG A 58 3.88 -8.54 9.55
N ASP A 59 2.72 -8.28 10.15
CA ASP A 59 1.72 -9.30 10.48
C ASP A 59 0.31 -8.92 10.02
N THR A 60 0.10 -8.96 8.70
CA THR A 60 -1.20 -8.63 8.10
C THR A 60 -2.30 -9.60 8.51
N LYS A 61 -1.97 -10.87 8.75
CA LYS A 61 -2.95 -11.88 9.13
C LYS A 61 -3.43 -11.66 10.57
N GLY A 62 -2.50 -11.52 11.53
CA GLY A 62 -2.88 -11.26 12.92
C GLY A 62 -3.66 -9.95 13.07
N PHE A 63 -3.30 -8.91 12.31
CA PHE A 63 -4.11 -7.68 12.28
C PHE A 63 -5.52 -7.92 11.73
N ALA A 64 -5.66 -8.64 10.61
CA ALA A 64 -6.97 -8.97 10.04
C ALA A 64 -7.82 -9.81 10.99
N ASP A 65 -7.22 -10.77 11.70
CA ASP A 65 -7.90 -11.61 12.69
C ASP A 65 -8.49 -10.75 13.83
N ILE A 66 -7.77 -9.70 14.27
CA ILE A 66 -8.29 -8.73 15.24
C ILE A 66 -9.49 -7.96 14.67
N LEU A 67 -9.38 -7.43 13.46
CA LEU A 67 -10.47 -6.68 12.83
C LEU A 67 -11.74 -7.53 12.70
N MET A 68 -11.60 -8.78 12.26
CA MET A 68 -12.71 -9.73 12.14
C MET A 68 -13.32 -10.06 13.50
N LYS A 69 -12.49 -10.36 14.50
CA LYS A 69 -12.93 -10.71 15.87
C LYS A 69 -13.84 -9.64 16.49
N PHE A 70 -13.55 -8.36 16.21
CA PHE A 70 -14.28 -7.23 16.80
C PHE A 70 -15.25 -6.54 15.83
N ASN A 71 -15.49 -7.12 14.66
CA ASN A 71 -16.37 -6.58 13.62
C ASN A 71 -16.04 -5.10 13.27
N TYR A 72 -14.74 -4.80 13.17
CA TYR A 72 -14.28 -3.48 12.75
C TYR A 72 -14.88 -3.14 11.36
N PRO A 73 -15.30 -1.88 11.09
CA PRO A 73 -15.25 -0.69 11.94
C PRO A 73 -16.45 -0.45 12.88
N SER A 74 -17.32 -1.43 13.16
CA SER A 74 -18.47 -1.23 14.08
C SER A 74 -18.27 -1.96 15.39
N ILE A 75 -17.30 -1.49 16.17
CA ILE A 75 -16.94 -2.15 17.42
C ILE A 75 -18.03 -1.89 18.46
N ALA A 76 -18.64 -2.96 18.96
CA ALA A 76 -19.67 -2.88 19.99
C ALA A 76 -19.14 -2.23 21.28
N LYS A 77 -19.98 -1.49 22.00
CA LYS A 77 -19.56 -0.69 23.17
C LYS A 77 -18.97 -1.56 24.28
N GLU A 78 -19.58 -2.72 24.50
CA GLU A 78 -19.17 -3.77 25.41
C GLU A 78 -17.78 -4.36 25.07
N ASN A 79 -17.42 -4.38 23.78
CA ASN A 79 -16.17 -4.94 23.28
C ASN A 79 -15.06 -3.89 23.09
N SER A 80 -15.36 -2.60 23.21
CA SER A 80 -14.41 -1.50 22.98
C SER A 80 -13.11 -1.65 23.78
N SER A 81 -13.20 -1.85 25.10
CA SER A 81 -12.00 -2.00 25.94
C SER A 81 -11.17 -3.24 25.54
N LEU A 82 -11.85 -4.34 25.20
CA LEU A 82 -11.19 -5.57 24.77
C LEU A 82 -10.52 -5.42 23.40
N PHE A 83 -11.12 -4.68 22.47
CA PHE A 83 -10.52 -4.36 21.17
C PHE A 83 -9.20 -3.59 21.34
N TRP A 84 -9.23 -2.48 22.09
CA TRP A 84 -8.02 -1.66 22.31
C TRP A 84 -6.92 -2.44 23.02
N GLY A 85 -7.28 -3.22 24.05
CA GLY A 85 -6.32 -4.08 24.74
C GLY A 85 -5.76 -5.20 23.86
N THR A 86 -6.57 -5.78 22.97
CA THR A 86 -6.10 -6.80 22.01
C THR A 86 -5.15 -6.19 20.98
N LEU A 87 -5.46 -5.00 20.47
CA LEU A 87 -4.60 -4.27 19.53
C LEU A 87 -3.26 -3.88 20.20
N GLU A 88 -3.31 -3.38 21.44
CA GLU A 88 -2.12 -3.06 22.23
C GLU A 88 -1.22 -4.28 22.42
N ASN A 89 -1.81 -5.42 22.82
CA ASN A 89 -1.07 -6.68 23.01
C ASN A 89 -0.45 -7.19 21.71
N TRP A 90 -1.18 -7.09 20.58
CA TRP A 90 -0.68 -7.50 19.27
C TRP A 90 0.50 -6.65 18.80
N ILE A 91 0.48 -5.34 19.08
CA ILE A 91 1.62 -4.45 18.78
C ILE A 91 2.88 -4.90 19.53
N GLY A 92 2.75 -5.41 20.76
CA GLY A 92 3.86 -6.01 21.50
C GLY A 92 4.99 -5.01 21.78
N PHE A 93 4.66 -3.88 22.41
CA PHE A 93 5.58 -2.76 22.67
C PHE A 93 6.93 -3.16 23.27
N ASP A 94 6.95 -4.10 24.22
CA ASP A 94 8.18 -4.57 24.87
C ASP A 94 9.08 -5.39 23.94
N SER A 95 8.48 -6.20 23.05
CA SER A 95 9.23 -6.96 22.04
C SER A 95 9.83 -6.02 21.00
N TYR A 96 9.04 -5.04 20.53
CA TYR A 96 9.48 -4.08 19.54
C TYR A 96 10.61 -3.19 20.06
N THR A 97 10.49 -2.66 21.28
CA THR A 97 11.53 -1.84 21.89
C THR A 97 12.82 -2.63 22.12
N LYS A 98 12.76 -3.90 22.55
CA LYS A 98 13.95 -4.77 22.67
C LYS A 98 14.69 -5.00 21.35
N HIS A 99 13.97 -5.26 20.25
CA HIS A 99 14.58 -5.31 18.90
C HIS A 99 15.21 -3.96 18.49
N ILE A 100 14.68 -2.87 19.04
CA ILE A 100 15.25 -1.53 18.91
C ILE A 100 16.42 -1.27 19.91
N PHE A 101 16.68 -2.08 20.93
CA PHE A 101 17.87 -1.90 21.76
C PHE A 101 19.03 -2.84 21.38
N ASP A 102 18.75 -3.94 20.68
CA ASP A 102 19.74 -4.99 20.36
C ASP A 102 20.73 -4.66 19.23
N LYS A 103 20.49 -3.61 18.43
CA LYS A 103 21.47 -3.10 17.45
C LYS A 103 22.19 -1.91 18.06
N SER A 104 23.42 -2.14 18.50
CA SER A 104 24.33 -1.19 19.15
C SER A 104 24.63 0.03 18.27
N ASN A 105 23.77 1.06 18.33
CA ASN A 105 24.15 2.46 18.18
C ASN A 105 22.99 3.35 18.65
N LEU A 106 23.00 3.70 19.95
CA LEU A 106 22.07 4.63 20.60
C LEU A 106 22.21 6.09 20.11
N GLN A 107 23.07 6.36 19.13
CA GLN A 107 23.27 7.68 18.52
C GLN A 107 22.31 7.97 17.35
N ASP A 108 21.50 6.99 16.92
CA ASP A 108 20.52 7.21 15.86
C ASP A 108 19.28 7.95 16.41
N LEU A 109 19.26 9.27 16.26
CA LEU A 109 18.14 10.14 16.62
C LEU A 109 16.80 9.64 16.05
N THR A 110 16.80 9.07 14.84
CA THR A 110 15.60 8.52 14.19
C THR A 110 14.99 7.39 15.01
N ARG A 111 15.85 6.57 15.61
CA ARG A 111 15.48 5.42 16.43
C ARG A 111 14.89 5.88 17.77
N LEU A 112 15.50 6.87 18.40
CA LEU A 112 14.99 7.48 19.63
C LEU A 112 13.61 8.13 19.43
N ILE A 113 13.45 8.89 18.35
CA ILE A 113 12.17 9.49 17.95
C ILE A 113 11.10 8.42 17.72
N SER A 114 11.47 7.31 17.06
CA SER A 114 10.55 6.20 16.81
C SER A 114 10.10 5.53 18.12
N ILE A 115 11.00 5.36 19.09
CA ILE A 115 10.66 4.85 20.44
C ILE A 115 9.70 5.80 21.14
N GLU A 116 9.96 7.11 21.11
CA GLU A 116 9.10 8.10 21.76
C GLU A 116 7.69 8.08 21.17
N HIS A 117 7.57 8.12 19.85
CA HIS A 117 6.29 8.04 19.16
C HIS A 117 5.56 6.73 19.41
N MET A 118 6.31 5.63 19.58
CA MET A 118 5.72 4.35 19.94
C MET A 118 5.14 4.37 21.37
N LYS A 119 5.85 4.94 22.35
CA LYS A 119 5.33 5.13 23.71
C LYS A 119 4.07 6.01 23.72
N LYS A 120 4.03 7.06 22.89
CA LYS A 120 2.83 7.90 22.72
C LYS A 120 1.67 7.12 22.11
N LEU A 121 1.92 6.28 21.10
CA LEU A 121 0.90 5.38 20.55
C LEU A 121 0.34 4.42 21.62
N GLN A 122 1.21 3.85 22.46
CA GLN A 122 0.78 3.01 23.58
C GLN A 122 -0.12 3.77 24.57
N SER A 123 0.26 5.01 24.92
CA SER A 123 -0.53 5.87 25.78
C SER A 123 -1.91 6.18 25.17
N ASP A 124 -1.98 6.50 23.88
CA ASP A 124 -3.24 6.76 23.18
C ASP A 124 -4.17 5.54 23.16
N LEU A 125 -3.62 4.33 22.93
CA LEU A 125 -4.38 3.08 22.99
C LEU A 125 -4.91 2.80 24.41
N ASN A 126 -4.07 3.00 25.43
CA ASN A 126 -4.47 2.86 26.83
C ASN A 126 -5.57 3.86 27.20
N ASN A 127 -5.47 5.11 26.74
CA ASN A 127 -6.50 6.11 26.94
C ASN A 127 -7.81 5.72 26.25
N ALA A 128 -7.75 5.20 25.02
CA ALA A 128 -8.93 4.71 24.29
C ALA A 128 -9.60 3.54 25.02
N ARG A 129 -8.80 2.60 25.55
CA ARG A 129 -9.23 1.47 26.37
C ARG A 129 -9.91 1.91 27.67
N ASN A 130 -9.25 2.76 28.46
CA ASN A 130 -9.73 3.22 29.76
C ASN A 130 -11.02 4.05 29.64
N ARG A 131 -11.14 4.85 28.58
CA ARG A 131 -12.35 5.62 28.28
C ARG A 131 -13.43 4.82 27.55
N LYS A 132 -13.21 3.53 27.27
CA LYS A 132 -14.12 2.66 26.50
C LYS A 132 -14.59 3.33 25.20
N ARG A 133 -13.66 3.96 24.47
CA ARG A 133 -13.97 4.72 23.24
C ARG A 133 -14.58 3.79 22.18
N VAL A 134 -15.80 4.09 21.75
CA VAL A 134 -16.51 3.29 20.75
C VAL A 134 -16.12 3.76 19.35
N PHE A 135 -15.51 2.86 18.57
CA PHE A 135 -15.21 3.10 17.17
C PHE A 135 -16.44 2.70 16.34
N LYS A 136 -17.03 3.66 15.62
CA LYS A 136 -18.14 3.41 14.70
C LYS A 136 -17.77 3.89 13.31
N SER A 137 -18.02 3.02 12.32
CA SER A 137 -17.95 3.40 10.92
C SER A 137 -18.91 4.54 10.62
N THR A 138 -18.48 5.46 9.76
CA THR A 138 -19.39 6.38 9.07
C THR A 138 -20.09 5.72 7.88
N TYR A 139 -19.66 4.50 7.50
CA TYR A 139 -20.20 3.71 6.40
C TYR A 139 -21.21 2.67 6.89
N ASN A 140 -22.23 2.42 6.07
CA ASN A 140 -23.31 1.46 6.34
C ASN A 140 -23.36 0.46 5.17
N PRO A 141 -23.36 -0.87 5.38
CA PRO A 141 -23.41 -1.62 6.66
C PRO A 141 -22.06 -1.75 7.39
N SER A 142 -22.12 -2.34 8.60
CA SER A 142 -20.94 -2.73 9.38
C SER A 142 -19.97 -3.60 8.57
N GLY A 143 -18.67 -3.40 8.74
CA GLY A 143 -17.60 -4.11 8.02
C GLY A 143 -17.10 -3.37 6.76
N VAL A 144 -17.75 -2.28 6.37
CA VAL A 144 -17.31 -1.45 5.24
C VAL A 144 -16.23 -0.46 5.70
N ILE A 145 -15.02 -0.60 5.15
CA ILE A 145 -13.87 0.29 5.39
C ILE A 145 -13.94 1.56 4.53
N GLN A 146 -14.46 1.43 3.30
CA GLN A 146 -14.66 2.49 2.31
C GLN A 146 -15.87 2.15 1.45
N ASN A 147 -16.68 3.17 1.08
CA ASN A 147 -17.93 3.04 0.31
C ASN A 147 -17.80 2.17 -0.96
N ASP A 148 -16.97 2.61 -1.90
CA ASP A 148 -16.73 1.91 -3.15
C ASP A 148 -15.35 2.30 -3.73
N LEU A 149 -15.00 1.64 -4.83
CA LEU A 149 -13.74 1.85 -5.56
C LEU A 149 -13.94 2.56 -6.90
N ALA A 150 -15.15 2.99 -7.27
CA ALA A 150 -15.45 3.54 -8.60
C ALA A 150 -14.65 4.83 -8.87
N GLY A 151 -14.38 5.62 -7.83
CA GLY A 151 -13.51 6.79 -7.93
C GLY A 151 -12.10 6.48 -8.48
N PHE A 152 -11.58 5.26 -8.25
CA PHE A 152 -10.28 4.84 -8.79
C PHE A 152 -10.33 4.54 -10.28
N TYR A 153 -11.47 4.06 -10.79
CA TYR A 153 -11.69 3.82 -12.23
C TYR A 153 -12.04 5.11 -12.97
N GLN A 154 -12.70 6.03 -12.29
CA GLN A 154 -13.09 7.34 -12.81
C GLN A 154 -11.90 8.31 -12.94
N MET A 155 -10.94 8.26 -12.02
CA MET A 155 -9.80 9.19 -12.00
C MET A 155 -8.95 9.15 -13.30
N PRO A 156 -8.58 7.97 -13.85
CA PRO A 156 -7.92 7.87 -15.15
C PRO A 156 -8.69 8.53 -16.30
N LEU A 157 -10.03 8.46 -16.29
CA LEU A 157 -10.86 8.98 -17.39
C LEU A 157 -10.73 10.50 -17.52
N ILE A 158 -10.64 11.19 -16.38
CA ILE A 158 -10.44 12.64 -16.33
C ILE A 158 -8.98 12.99 -16.64
N ARG A 159 -8.04 12.24 -16.04
CA ARG A 159 -6.60 12.52 -16.18
C ARG A 159 -6.10 12.30 -17.61
N PHE A 160 -6.69 11.34 -18.31
CA PHE A 160 -6.36 10.98 -19.69
C PHE A 160 -7.61 11.08 -20.56
N LEU A 161 -8.19 12.28 -20.62
CA LEU A 161 -9.47 12.57 -21.27
C LEU A 161 -9.51 12.18 -22.76
N TYR A 162 -8.37 12.23 -23.44
CA TYR A 162 -8.24 11.91 -24.86
C TYR A 162 -7.79 10.47 -25.13
N SER A 163 -7.65 9.64 -24.09
CA SER A 163 -7.34 8.22 -24.21
C SER A 163 -8.60 7.38 -24.11
N ASN A 164 -8.61 6.21 -24.76
CA ASN A 164 -9.64 5.19 -24.54
C ASN A 164 -9.19 4.24 -23.43
N HIS A 165 -10.10 3.91 -22.52
CA HIS A 165 -9.84 3.03 -21.38
C HIS A 165 -10.63 1.74 -21.51
N THR A 166 -9.94 0.61 -21.41
CA THR A 166 -10.57 -0.71 -21.41
C THR A 166 -10.38 -1.31 -20.02
N PHE A 167 -11.49 -1.53 -19.31
CA PHE A 167 -11.51 -2.15 -18.00
C PHE A 167 -11.99 -3.61 -18.11
N ASP A 168 -11.51 -4.46 -17.20
CA ASP A 168 -12.11 -5.77 -16.99
C ASP A 168 -13.53 -5.64 -16.42
N ASN A 169 -14.35 -6.66 -16.64
CA ASN A 169 -15.75 -6.70 -16.21
C ASN A 169 -15.88 -6.74 -14.69
N GLU A 170 -16.13 -5.57 -14.10
CA GLU A 170 -16.43 -5.39 -12.69
C GLU A 170 -17.88 -4.95 -12.51
N ASP A 171 -18.80 -5.89 -12.28
CA ASP A 171 -20.25 -5.67 -12.26
C ASP A 171 -20.67 -4.51 -11.35
N VAL A 172 -20.09 -4.44 -10.15
CA VAL A 172 -20.42 -3.41 -9.16
C VAL A 172 -19.93 -2.04 -9.65
N ILE A 173 -18.69 -1.95 -10.13
CA ILE A 173 -18.10 -0.70 -10.59
C ILE A 173 -18.80 -0.19 -11.85
N SER A 174 -19.08 -1.08 -12.81
CA SER A 174 -19.80 -0.75 -14.04
C SER A 174 -21.19 -0.18 -13.74
N LYS A 175 -21.93 -0.77 -12.79
CA LYS A 175 -23.23 -0.26 -12.36
C LYS A 175 -23.13 1.12 -11.70
N ILE A 176 -22.14 1.33 -10.83
CA ILE A 176 -21.92 2.62 -10.16
C ILE A 176 -21.56 3.71 -11.19
N MET A 177 -20.64 3.44 -12.11
CA MET A 177 -20.21 4.41 -13.13
C MET A 177 -21.32 4.75 -14.13
N LYS A 178 -22.21 3.80 -14.45
CA LYS A 178 -23.41 4.05 -15.27
C LYS A 178 -24.44 4.89 -14.53
N LYS A 179 -24.64 4.65 -13.23
CA LYS A 179 -25.59 5.40 -12.40
C LYS A 179 -25.12 6.84 -12.13
N TYR A 180 -23.81 7.04 -12.00
CA TYR A 180 -23.18 8.32 -11.70
C TYR A 180 -22.10 8.65 -12.75
N PRO A 181 -22.52 8.99 -13.99
CA PRO A 181 -21.57 9.29 -15.05
C PRO A 181 -20.78 10.58 -14.76
N LEU A 182 -19.50 10.57 -15.11
CA LEU A 182 -18.67 11.77 -15.04
C LEU A 182 -19.00 12.72 -16.19
N THR A 183 -18.90 14.02 -15.93
CA THR A 183 -19.02 15.07 -16.93
C THR A 183 -17.81 15.99 -16.93
N PHE A 184 -17.35 16.38 -18.11
CA PHE A 184 -16.33 17.41 -18.31
C PHE A 184 -16.87 18.46 -19.29
N ASN A 185 -16.84 19.74 -18.90
CA ASN A 185 -17.41 20.86 -19.67
C ASN A 185 -18.85 20.58 -20.15
N GLY A 186 -19.70 20.04 -19.28
CA GLY A 186 -21.11 19.74 -19.58
C GLY A 186 -21.34 18.52 -20.48
N LYS A 187 -20.28 17.82 -20.90
CA LYS A 187 -20.39 16.58 -21.70
C LYS A 187 -20.07 15.36 -20.87
N VAL A 188 -20.84 14.29 -21.04
CA VAL A 188 -20.57 12.99 -20.40
C VAL A 188 -19.26 12.42 -20.94
N ILE A 189 -18.40 11.96 -20.03
CA ILE A 189 -17.17 11.24 -20.37
C ILE A 189 -17.56 9.79 -20.74
N ASN A 190 -17.27 9.40 -21.98
CA ASN A 190 -17.59 8.10 -22.55
C ASN A 190 -16.38 7.39 -23.18
N ASN A 191 -15.16 7.81 -22.83
CA ASN A 191 -13.90 7.27 -23.35
C ASN A 191 -13.50 5.94 -22.66
N TYR A 192 -14.46 5.11 -22.27
CA TYR A 192 -14.18 3.84 -21.60
C TYR A 192 -15.16 2.74 -21.97
N THR A 193 -14.69 1.50 -21.84
CA THR A 193 -15.49 0.29 -22.02
C THR A 193 -15.15 -0.76 -20.96
N PHE A 194 -16.08 -1.66 -20.72
CA PHE A 194 -15.91 -2.85 -19.88
C PHE A 194 -15.96 -4.08 -20.77
N ILE A 195 -14.95 -4.95 -20.69
CA ILE A 195 -14.79 -6.12 -21.55
C ILE A 195 -14.46 -7.34 -20.69
N ASP A 196 -14.97 -8.53 -21.07
CA ASP A 196 -14.58 -9.80 -20.43
C ASP A 196 -13.11 -10.10 -20.74
N SER A 197 -12.29 -10.27 -19.70
CA SER A 197 -10.88 -10.65 -19.82
C SER A 197 -10.61 -11.86 -20.72
N LYS A 198 -11.56 -12.79 -20.88
CA LYS A 198 -11.43 -13.93 -21.81
C LYS A 198 -11.37 -13.51 -23.28
N LEU A 199 -11.91 -12.34 -23.60
CA LEU A 199 -12.03 -11.81 -24.97
C LEU A 199 -10.98 -10.73 -25.29
N CYS A 200 -10.15 -10.33 -24.32
CA CYS A 200 -9.17 -9.25 -24.46
C CYS A 200 -7.79 -9.70 -23.96
N GLU A 201 -6.79 -9.67 -24.85
CA GLU A 201 -5.42 -10.05 -24.51
C GLU A 201 -4.75 -9.02 -23.60
N GLU A 202 -5.06 -7.75 -23.81
CA GLU A 202 -4.51 -6.61 -23.08
C GLU A 202 -4.91 -6.63 -21.60
N ILE A 203 -6.16 -7.00 -21.30
CA ILE A 203 -6.61 -7.19 -19.91
C ILE A 203 -5.80 -8.32 -19.25
N ARG A 204 -5.61 -9.46 -19.93
CA ARG A 204 -4.84 -10.59 -19.38
C ARG A 204 -3.37 -10.25 -19.14
N ILE A 205 -2.76 -9.48 -20.05
CA ILE A 205 -1.39 -8.97 -19.87
C ILE A 205 -1.34 -8.01 -18.67
N SER A 206 -2.32 -7.12 -18.54
CA SER A 206 -2.46 -6.23 -17.39
C SER A 206 -2.53 -7.01 -16.08
N ASP A 207 -3.35 -8.06 -16.00
CA ASP A 207 -3.47 -8.92 -14.81
C ASP A 207 -2.15 -9.57 -14.41
N TRP A 208 -1.39 -10.04 -15.39
CA TRP A 208 -0.07 -10.63 -15.14
C TRP A 208 0.89 -9.60 -14.55
N ILE A 209 0.92 -8.39 -15.10
CA ILE A 209 1.75 -7.29 -14.61
C ILE A 209 1.31 -6.84 -13.21
N VAL A 210 0.01 -6.69 -12.97
CA VAL A 210 -0.55 -6.39 -11.64
C VAL A 210 -0.14 -7.47 -10.64
N GLY A 211 -0.21 -8.75 -11.02
CA GLY A 211 0.22 -9.87 -10.17
C GLY A 211 1.70 -9.81 -9.78
N ILE A 212 2.58 -9.42 -10.72
CA ILE A 212 4.01 -9.20 -10.47
C ILE A 212 4.20 -8.01 -9.52
N LEU A 213 3.59 -6.86 -9.82
CA LEU A 213 3.72 -5.63 -9.04
C LEU A 213 3.22 -5.79 -7.60
N VAL A 214 2.09 -6.47 -7.40
CA VAL A 214 1.54 -6.73 -6.05
C VAL A 214 2.50 -7.57 -5.21
N ARG A 215 3.15 -8.58 -5.81
CA ARG A 215 4.17 -9.39 -5.10
C ARG A 215 5.41 -8.56 -4.78
N THR A 216 5.86 -7.74 -5.72
CA THR A 216 6.97 -6.80 -5.52
C THR A 216 6.66 -5.83 -4.39
N PHE A 217 5.49 -5.17 -4.37
CA PHE A 217 5.13 -4.25 -3.29
C PHE A 217 5.00 -4.94 -1.94
N LYS A 218 4.43 -6.15 -1.88
CA LYS A 218 4.37 -6.93 -0.64
C LYS A 218 5.77 -7.25 -0.09
N PHE A 219 6.72 -7.60 -0.96
CA PHE A 219 8.11 -7.80 -0.59
C PHE A 219 8.71 -6.49 -0.07
N LEU A 220 8.68 -5.42 -0.87
CA LEU A 220 9.25 -4.11 -0.51
C LEU A 220 8.72 -3.58 0.82
N ARG A 221 7.41 -3.67 1.07
CA ARG A 221 6.80 -3.22 2.34
C ARG A 221 7.43 -3.90 3.56
N LYS A 222 7.73 -5.20 3.47
CA LYS A 222 8.28 -6.00 4.57
C LYS A 222 9.79 -5.91 4.71
N THR A 223 10.49 -5.64 3.61
CA THR A 223 11.94 -5.66 3.54
C THR A 223 12.56 -4.37 4.08
N ASN A 224 13.53 -4.50 4.99
CA ASN A 224 14.42 -3.42 5.39
C ASN A 224 15.72 -3.40 4.55
N GLU A 225 16.52 -2.35 4.69
CA GLU A 225 17.72 -2.14 3.86
C GLU A 225 18.71 -3.32 3.92
N ASN A 226 19.01 -3.84 5.12
CA ASN A 226 19.98 -4.94 5.30
C ASN A 226 19.45 -6.25 4.71
N GLU A 227 18.14 -6.50 4.85
CA GLU A 227 17.48 -7.63 4.19
C GLU A 227 17.52 -7.47 2.67
N MET A 228 17.34 -6.26 2.15
CA MET A 228 17.42 -5.98 0.71
C MET A 228 18.82 -6.27 0.16
N TYR A 229 19.88 -5.77 0.80
CA TYR A 229 21.25 -6.08 0.35
C TYR A 229 21.58 -7.58 0.44
N SER A 230 21.10 -8.25 1.48
CA SER A 230 21.26 -9.70 1.62
C SER A 230 20.45 -10.47 0.56
N PHE A 231 19.28 -9.98 0.18
CA PHE A 231 18.51 -10.49 -0.94
C PHE A 231 19.27 -10.31 -2.25
N ILE A 232 19.74 -9.09 -2.55
CA ILE A 232 20.48 -8.76 -3.78
C ILE A 232 21.69 -9.67 -3.98
N ARG A 233 22.52 -9.84 -2.94
CA ARG A 233 23.73 -10.68 -3.01
C ARG A 233 23.44 -12.15 -3.34
N ARG A 234 22.25 -12.66 -2.98
CA ARG A 234 21.84 -14.05 -3.23
C ARG A 234 21.20 -14.27 -4.60
N LEU A 235 20.94 -13.20 -5.37
CA LEU A 235 20.31 -13.35 -6.68
C LEU A 235 21.25 -14.00 -7.67
N ASN A 236 20.73 -14.94 -8.45
CA ASN A 236 21.42 -15.43 -9.64
C ASN A 236 21.27 -14.46 -10.82
N THR A 237 22.03 -14.69 -11.90
CA THR A 237 22.05 -13.83 -13.09
C THR A 237 20.66 -13.62 -13.70
N LEU A 238 19.85 -14.67 -13.79
CA LEU A 238 18.50 -14.58 -14.35
C LEU A 238 17.59 -13.71 -13.49
N GLN A 239 17.64 -13.85 -12.17
CA GLN A 239 16.85 -13.06 -11.23
C GLN A 239 17.24 -11.58 -11.26
N ARG A 240 18.55 -11.27 -11.30
CA ARG A 240 19.05 -9.90 -11.47
C ARG A 240 18.54 -9.28 -12.75
N ASN A 241 18.64 -9.99 -13.87
CA ASN A 241 18.17 -9.51 -15.16
C ASN A 241 16.65 -9.25 -15.14
N ASN A 242 15.86 -10.10 -14.48
CA ASN A 242 14.41 -9.88 -14.36
C ASN A 242 14.07 -8.63 -13.54
N ILE A 243 14.78 -8.39 -12.44
CA ILE A 243 14.54 -7.20 -11.61
C ILE A 243 14.94 -5.94 -12.38
N LYS A 244 16.09 -5.96 -13.07
CA LYS A 244 16.53 -4.87 -13.96
C LYS A 244 15.47 -4.58 -15.03
N LEU A 245 15.00 -5.59 -15.74
CA LEU A 245 13.98 -5.43 -16.78
C LEU A 245 12.67 -4.84 -16.22
N LEU A 246 12.22 -5.29 -15.05
CA LEU A 246 11.03 -4.74 -14.39
C LEU A 246 11.24 -3.29 -13.98
N GLY A 247 12.39 -2.98 -13.38
CA GLY A 247 12.78 -1.62 -12.98
C GLY A 247 12.80 -0.67 -14.17
N ASP A 248 13.47 -1.08 -15.25
CA ASP A 248 13.54 -0.32 -16.50
C ASP A 248 12.13 -0.09 -17.07
N LEU A 249 11.26 -1.11 -17.11
CA LEU A 249 9.89 -0.95 -17.61
C LEU A 249 9.07 0.07 -16.79
N ILE A 250 9.17 0.04 -15.47
CA ILE A 250 8.51 1.00 -14.59
C ILE A 250 9.05 2.41 -14.83
N GLN A 251 10.38 2.54 -14.95
CA GLN A 251 11.05 3.80 -15.17
C GLN A 251 10.72 4.39 -16.54
N ASP A 252 10.71 3.59 -17.60
CA ASP A 252 10.33 3.98 -18.95
C ASP A 252 8.88 4.49 -18.95
N SER A 253 7.98 3.84 -18.22
CA SER A 253 6.59 4.27 -18.04
C SER A 253 6.48 5.61 -17.33
N PHE A 254 7.26 5.80 -16.27
CA PHE A 254 7.32 7.08 -15.55
C PHE A 254 7.91 8.22 -16.40
N ILE A 255 8.95 7.96 -17.18
CA ILE A 255 9.56 8.92 -18.11
C ILE A 255 8.59 9.29 -19.22
N LYS A 256 7.87 8.30 -19.76
CA LYS A 256 6.85 8.52 -20.80
C LYS A 256 5.76 9.46 -20.32
N ASN A 257 5.25 9.23 -19.11
CA ASN A 257 4.33 10.13 -18.44
C ASN A 257 4.35 9.88 -16.92
N SER A 258 4.76 10.88 -16.14
CA SER A 258 4.85 10.75 -14.69
C SER A 258 3.51 10.43 -14.00
N ASN A 259 2.39 10.74 -14.66
CA ASN A 259 1.06 10.41 -14.17
C ASN A 259 0.68 8.93 -14.30
N TYR A 260 1.43 8.13 -15.08
CA TYR A 260 1.20 6.70 -15.20
C TYR A 260 1.54 5.95 -13.91
N ILE A 261 2.41 6.48 -13.04
CA ILE A 261 2.78 5.80 -11.81
C ILE A 261 2.28 6.63 -10.62
N THR A 262 1.10 6.29 -10.12
CA THR A 262 0.49 6.93 -8.95
C THR A 262 0.53 6.01 -7.74
N ILE A 263 1.58 6.15 -6.93
CA ILE A 263 1.67 5.44 -5.65
C ILE A 263 1.16 6.38 -4.58
N LYS A 264 0.05 6.04 -3.93
CA LYS A 264 -0.34 6.70 -2.68
C LYS A 264 0.72 6.30 -1.66
N ASP A 265 1.55 7.26 -1.24
CA ASP A 265 2.76 6.96 -0.48
C ASP A 265 2.41 6.44 0.93
N GLU A 266 2.34 5.12 1.03
CA GLU A 266 2.16 4.35 2.25
C GLU A 266 3.44 4.34 3.09
N PHE A 267 3.91 5.53 3.45
CA PHE A 267 5.16 5.78 4.18
C PHE A 267 6.41 5.20 3.52
N GLY A 268 6.73 5.69 2.33
CA GLY A 268 7.98 5.40 1.65
C GLY A 268 7.93 4.21 0.70
N LEU A 269 6.73 3.70 0.34
CA LEU A 269 6.64 2.67 -0.72
C LEU A 269 7.23 3.20 -2.03
N LYS A 270 7.02 4.48 -2.33
CA LYS A 270 7.63 5.13 -3.49
C LYS A 270 9.16 5.08 -3.41
N GLY A 271 9.75 5.45 -2.27
CA GLY A 271 11.20 5.38 -2.06
C GLY A 271 11.73 3.94 -2.08
N LYS A 272 10.98 2.96 -1.54
CA LYS A 272 11.37 1.55 -1.63
C LYS A 272 11.30 1.00 -3.06
N LEU A 273 10.49 1.59 -3.93
CA LEU A 273 10.43 1.19 -5.34
C LEU A 273 11.74 1.51 -6.07
N GLU A 274 12.52 2.47 -5.59
CA GLU A 274 13.87 2.79 -6.09
C GLU A 274 14.81 1.59 -6.01
N TRP A 275 14.61 0.68 -5.04
CA TRP A 275 15.38 -0.58 -5.00
C TRP A 275 15.17 -1.46 -6.23
N ILE A 276 14.08 -1.24 -6.97
CA ILE A 276 13.76 -1.94 -8.21
C ILE A 276 14.09 -1.07 -9.43
N THR A 277 13.68 0.20 -9.45
CA THR A 277 13.91 1.10 -10.61
C THR A 277 15.38 1.49 -10.78
N ASP A 278 16.12 1.63 -9.69
CA ASP A 278 17.55 1.96 -9.68
C ASP A 278 18.41 0.75 -9.26
N PHE A 279 17.96 -0.46 -9.61
CA PHE A 279 18.54 -1.71 -9.13
C PHE A 279 20.06 -1.82 -9.36
N ARG A 280 20.60 -1.24 -10.45
CA ARG A 280 22.05 -1.25 -10.73
C ARG A 280 22.86 -0.55 -9.64
N GLU A 281 22.36 0.58 -9.14
CA GLU A 281 23.00 1.33 -8.07
C GLU A 281 22.97 0.56 -6.75
N TYR A 282 21.80 0.00 -6.42
CA TYR A 282 21.63 -0.80 -5.21
C TYR A 282 22.41 -2.13 -5.27
N GLU A 283 22.60 -2.69 -6.46
CA GLU A 283 23.47 -3.84 -6.69
C GLU A 283 24.92 -3.52 -6.31
N ILE A 284 25.46 -2.39 -6.77
CA ILE A 284 26.82 -1.95 -6.40
C ILE A 284 26.90 -1.74 -4.88
N ARG A 285 25.96 -0.99 -4.29
CA ARG A 285 25.91 -0.74 -2.84
C ARG A 285 25.86 -2.02 -2.01
N ALA A 286 25.14 -3.03 -2.48
CA ALA A 286 25.02 -4.32 -1.80
C ALA A 286 26.35 -5.08 -1.70
N TYR A 287 27.30 -4.84 -2.61
CA TYR A 287 28.63 -5.46 -2.60
C TYR A 287 29.70 -4.62 -1.90
N LEU A 288 29.41 -3.35 -1.61
CA LEU A 288 30.29 -2.47 -0.85
C LEU A 288 30.04 -2.51 0.67
N LYS A 289 28.88 -3.04 1.10
CA LYS A 289 28.49 -3.24 2.50
C LYS A 289 28.64 -4.70 2.92
#